data_AF-A0A4Y2MUX9-F1
#
_entry.id   AF-A0A4Y2MUX9-F1
#
_cell.length_a   1.000
_cell.length_b   1.000
_cell.length_c   1.000
_cell.angle_alpha   90.00
_cell.angle_beta   90.00
_cell.angle_gamma   90.00
#
_symmetry.space_group_name_H-M   'P 1'
#
loop_
_entity.id
_entity.type
_entity.pdbx_description
1 polymer ?
#
loop_
_entity_poly.entity_id
_entity_poly.type
_entity_poly.pdbx_seq_one_letter_code
_entity_poly.pdbx_strand_id
1 'polypeptide(L)'
;MTDTWLRVVLQGFADASEAAYGAVVYLQCFYQNNSAKVTILASKSRVAPIRVISIPRLELCACVLLTQLVQKIRSSLRLEISDIVLHTDSTIALAWLKTPANHLKTFIANRVSKVQRLTENCCWTHVPSHLNPADLVSRGLSPRDLPELKLWWNGPSFLERGELSSGPGPPLMNESEYSCELKNGLVPEMPMSSVCVSTNSDLSFLSDLLCMSNSYAKILRIFSYVLRFVNMKKSNVIVSGPLCASELDHAENRLIRMVQGEVFSAEIRDLQCQKGVLPNSKLKNLNPFLDSCGILRVGGRLGNSDLPYVSKYPAILPNKHKLTNQIIAYFHLKNLHIGASSLLHCVRERFWPLNGRSLCRKIVHECIACFKAKPVVTSQLMGNLPRDRVVPDYPFNCSGVDFCGPFMIRYRNQRKGVLHKMYICLFVCFVSKAVHIEIVSDLTSEAFIATLKRFFGRRGKCAKLYSDNGKTFVGANQEIKGLLKLVKEPDETLSGFLSGEGIEWKFIPPRAPSFGGLWEAAVKSAKYHLKRIVGRSNLTYEEFLTVCIQIEGILNSRPLCIEQCG
;
A
#
# COMPACT_ATOMS: atom_id res chain seq x y z
N MET A 1 -1.18 5.13 -58.80
CA MET A 1 -2.18 6.16 -58.45
C MET A 1 -2.05 6.39 -56.96
N THR A 2 -1.35 7.46 -56.56
CA THR A 2 -1.31 7.88 -55.16
C THR A 2 -2.61 8.62 -54.90
N ASP A 3 -3.58 7.96 -54.26
CA ASP A 3 -4.82 8.60 -53.83
C ASP A 3 -4.49 9.74 -52.87
N THR A 4 -4.49 10.97 -53.38
CA THR A 4 -4.33 12.19 -52.59
C THR A 4 -5.59 12.41 -51.76
N TRP A 5 -5.45 12.34 -50.44
CA TRP A 5 -6.53 12.64 -49.50
C TRP A 5 -6.73 14.16 -49.40
N LEU A 6 -7.99 14.60 -49.34
CA LEU A 6 -8.37 16.01 -49.26
C LEU A 6 -8.49 16.51 -47.82
N ARG A 7 -8.94 15.65 -46.90
CA ARG A 7 -9.23 16.02 -45.51
C ARG A 7 -8.97 14.83 -44.59
N VAL A 8 -8.33 15.10 -43.45
CA VAL A 8 -8.03 14.07 -42.44
C VAL A 8 -8.65 14.49 -41.11
N VAL A 9 -9.49 13.61 -40.55
CA VAL A 9 -10.21 13.86 -39.30
C VAL A 9 -9.83 12.80 -38.27
N LEU A 10 -9.54 13.23 -37.04
CA LEU A 10 -9.40 12.30 -35.91
C LEU A 10 -10.77 12.09 -35.25
N GLN A 11 -11.17 10.83 -35.14
CA GLN A 11 -12.44 10.41 -34.54
C GLN A 11 -12.13 9.65 -33.25
N GLY A 12 -12.43 10.26 -32.10
CA GLY A 12 -12.17 9.70 -30.78
C GLY A 12 -13.44 9.19 -30.12
N PHE A 13 -13.38 8.04 -29.44
CA PHE A 13 -14.50 7.45 -28.72
C PHE A 13 -14.09 7.14 -27.29
N ALA A 14 -14.96 7.43 -26.31
CA ALA A 14 -14.75 7.15 -24.90
C ALA A 14 -15.92 6.35 -24.32
N ASP A 15 -15.61 5.39 -23.46
CA ASP A 15 -16.62 4.63 -22.70
C ASP A 15 -16.07 4.18 -21.33
N ALA A 16 -16.97 3.88 -20.41
CA ALA A 16 -16.66 3.32 -19.11
C ALA A 16 -17.70 2.30 -18.60
N SER A 17 -17.19 1.32 -17.86
CA SER A 17 -17.96 0.35 -17.10
C SER A 17 -17.47 0.31 -15.65
N GLU A 18 -18.16 -0.45 -14.80
CA GLU A 18 -17.70 -0.68 -13.41
C GLU A 18 -16.35 -1.40 -13.32
N ALA A 19 -15.93 -2.11 -14.38
CA ALA A 19 -14.68 -2.86 -14.42
C ALA A 19 -13.51 -2.07 -15.00
N ALA A 20 -13.74 -1.29 -16.06
CA ALA A 20 -12.70 -0.57 -16.78
C ALA A 20 -13.27 0.64 -17.54
N TYR A 21 -12.40 1.56 -17.93
CA TYR A 21 -12.73 2.67 -18.80
C TYR A 21 -11.67 2.86 -19.87
N GLY A 22 -12.07 3.34 -21.04
CA GLY A 22 -11.25 3.24 -22.23
C GLY A 22 -11.51 4.35 -23.25
N ALA A 23 -10.59 4.45 -24.19
CA ALA A 23 -10.68 5.33 -25.32
C ALA A 23 -10.10 4.68 -26.58
N VAL A 24 -10.70 4.98 -27.73
CA VAL A 24 -10.25 4.53 -29.06
C VAL A 24 -10.20 5.73 -29.99
N VAL A 25 -9.18 5.80 -30.84
CA VAL A 25 -9.01 6.88 -31.81
C VAL A 25 -8.83 6.28 -33.19
N TYR A 26 -9.62 6.77 -34.14
CA TYR A 26 -9.57 6.43 -35.56
C TYR A 26 -9.06 7.61 -36.37
N LEU A 27 -8.39 7.28 -37.47
CA LEU A 27 -8.05 8.21 -38.54
C LEU A 27 -9.07 8.04 -39.67
N GLN A 28 -9.75 9.12 -40.03
CA GLN A 28 -10.70 9.18 -41.13
C GLN A 28 -10.13 10.04 -42.25
N CYS A 29 -9.86 9.43 -43.40
CA CYS A 29 -9.29 10.09 -44.58
C CYS A 29 -10.36 10.19 -45.67
N PHE A 30 -10.64 11.41 -46.13
CA PHE A 30 -11.55 11.68 -47.24
C PHE A 30 -10.77 11.80 -48.55
N TYR A 31 -11.23 11.10 -49.59
CA TYR A 31 -10.63 11.12 -50.92
C TYR A 31 -11.43 12.00 -51.89
N GLN A 32 -10.82 12.33 -53.04
CA GLN A 32 -11.43 13.17 -54.08
C GLN A 32 -12.73 12.61 -54.67
N ASN A 33 -12.94 11.29 -54.58
CA ASN A 33 -14.15 10.61 -55.03
C ASN A 33 -15.29 10.61 -53.98
N ASN A 34 -15.22 11.47 -52.96
CA ASN A 34 -16.15 11.53 -51.83
C ASN A 34 -16.24 10.24 -50.97
N SER A 35 -15.33 9.28 -51.16
CA SER A 35 -15.23 8.12 -50.26
C SER A 35 -14.39 8.47 -49.03
N ALA A 36 -14.74 7.87 -47.89
CA ALA A 36 -13.97 7.97 -46.66
C ALA A 36 -13.43 6.60 -46.26
N LYS A 37 -12.15 6.55 -45.90
CA LYS A 37 -11.53 5.37 -45.29
C LYS A 37 -11.25 5.66 -43.82
N VAL A 38 -11.70 4.75 -42.98
CA VAL A 38 -11.53 4.83 -41.52
C VAL A 38 -10.64 3.71 -41.06
N THR A 39 -9.68 4.00 -40.19
CA THR A 39 -8.77 2.99 -39.65
C THR A 39 -8.43 3.30 -38.21
N ILE A 40 -8.44 2.29 -37.35
CA ILE A 40 -8.02 2.43 -35.96
C ILE A 40 -6.55 2.88 -35.90
N LEU A 41 -6.27 3.91 -35.10
CA LEU A 41 -4.95 4.47 -34.93
C LEU A 41 -4.34 4.08 -33.58
N ALA A 42 -5.11 4.22 -32.51
CA ALA A 42 -4.68 3.84 -31.17
C ALA A 42 -5.87 3.62 -30.24
N SER A 43 -5.68 2.78 -29.23
CA SER A 43 -6.61 2.63 -28.12
C SER A 43 -5.86 2.62 -26.79
N LYS A 44 -6.58 2.92 -25.71
CA LYS A 44 -6.04 2.90 -24.35
C LYS A 44 -7.11 2.53 -23.35
N SER A 45 -6.78 1.62 -22.45
CA SER A 45 -7.66 1.17 -21.36
C SER A 45 -7.04 1.47 -19.98
N ARG A 46 -7.91 1.54 -18.97
CA ARG A 46 -7.56 1.56 -17.55
C ARG A 46 -8.57 0.77 -16.74
N VAL A 47 -8.11 0.03 -15.74
CA VAL A 47 -8.98 -0.64 -14.77
C VAL A 47 -9.66 0.41 -13.90
N ALA A 48 -10.94 0.20 -13.58
CA ALA A 48 -11.68 1.07 -12.69
C ALA A 48 -11.03 1.10 -11.28
N PRO A 49 -11.06 2.24 -10.56
CA PRO A 49 -10.45 2.33 -9.24
C PRO A 49 -11.08 1.36 -8.23
N ILE A 50 -10.25 0.78 -7.35
CA ILE A 50 -10.72 -0.10 -6.25
C ILE A 50 -11.78 0.59 -5.38
N ARG A 51 -11.68 1.91 -5.22
CA ARG A 51 -12.73 2.71 -4.57
C ARG A 51 -13.84 2.97 -5.59
N VAL A 52 -15.00 2.35 -5.35
CA VAL A 52 -16.21 2.52 -6.17
C VAL A 52 -16.54 4.00 -6.32
N ILE A 53 -16.65 4.43 -7.57
CA ILE A 53 -17.14 5.73 -8.00
C ILE A 53 -18.29 5.50 -8.98
N SER A 54 -19.21 6.46 -9.11
CA SER A 54 -20.37 6.31 -9.98
C SER A 54 -19.98 6.18 -11.46
N ILE A 55 -20.83 5.51 -12.25
CA ILE A 55 -20.63 5.32 -13.69
C ILE A 55 -20.40 6.66 -14.41
N PRO A 56 -21.20 7.74 -14.16
CA PRO A 56 -20.93 9.04 -14.78
C PRO A 56 -19.53 9.61 -14.50
N ARG A 57 -19.00 9.38 -13.29
CA ARG A 57 -17.63 9.80 -12.93
C ARG A 57 -16.57 8.98 -13.67
N LEU A 58 -16.83 7.71 -13.95
CA LEU A 58 -15.96 6.86 -14.76
C LEU A 58 -16.02 7.25 -16.23
N GLU A 59 -17.20 7.54 -16.78
CA GLU A 59 -17.39 8.06 -18.13
C GLU A 59 -16.62 9.37 -18.33
N LEU A 60 -16.68 10.29 -17.35
CA LEU A 60 -15.85 11.50 -17.39
C LEU A 60 -14.34 11.20 -17.31
N CYS A 61 -13.94 10.13 -16.62
CA CYS A 61 -12.54 9.67 -16.63
C CYS A 61 -12.12 9.10 -18.00
N ALA A 62 -13.03 8.44 -18.71
CA ALA A 62 -12.84 8.00 -20.09
C ALA A 62 -12.65 9.20 -21.03
N CYS A 63 -13.46 10.25 -20.89
CA CYS A 63 -13.29 11.50 -21.64
C CYS A 63 -11.92 12.14 -21.40
N VAL A 64 -11.44 12.18 -20.15
CA VAL A 64 -10.09 12.65 -19.83
C VAL A 64 -9.02 11.77 -20.49
N LEU A 65 -9.21 10.44 -20.50
CA LEU A 65 -8.26 9.51 -21.13
C LEU A 65 -8.18 9.74 -22.64
N LEU A 66 -9.34 9.91 -23.29
CA LEU A 66 -9.46 10.16 -24.72
C LEU A 66 -8.73 11.44 -25.13
N THR A 67 -8.98 12.54 -24.42
CA THR A 67 -8.33 13.84 -24.72
C THR A 67 -6.82 13.79 -24.59
N GLN A 68 -6.29 13.12 -23.56
CA GLN A 68 -4.86 12.92 -23.41
C GLN A 68 -4.27 12.04 -24.52
N LEU A 69 -5.01 11.02 -24.96
CA LEU A 69 -4.58 10.14 -26.04
C LEU A 69 -4.51 10.91 -27.37
N VAL A 70 -5.55 11.68 -27.69
CA VAL A 70 -5.62 12.51 -28.90
C VAL A 70 -4.53 13.58 -28.91
N GLN A 71 -4.25 14.25 -27.78
CA GLN A 71 -3.15 15.21 -27.69
C GLN A 71 -1.79 14.57 -27.99
N LYS A 72 -1.55 13.37 -27.44
CA LYS A 72 -0.31 12.63 -27.68
C LYS A 72 -0.18 12.23 -29.15
N ILE A 73 -1.27 11.72 -29.73
CA ILE A 73 -1.35 11.35 -31.15
C ILE A 73 -1.07 12.56 -32.05
N ARG A 74 -1.75 13.68 -31.80
CA ARG A 74 -1.56 14.92 -32.57
C ARG A 74 -0.12 15.43 -32.50
N SER A 75 0.52 15.35 -31.34
CA SER A 75 1.93 15.76 -31.19
C SER A 75 2.93 14.80 -31.87
N SER A 76 2.52 13.56 -32.15
CA SER A 76 3.39 12.52 -32.71
C SER A 76 3.18 12.32 -34.22
N LEU A 77 1.98 12.61 -34.72
CA LEU A 77 1.65 12.55 -36.15
C LEU A 77 2.26 13.72 -36.90
N ARG A 78 3.02 13.41 -37.96
CA ARG A 78 3.50 14.40 -38.95
C ARG A 78 2.50 14.54 -40.10
N LEU A 79 1.22 14.62 -39.77
CA LEU A 79 0.13 14.79 -40.72
C LEU A 79 -0.68 16.02 -40.32
N GLU A 80 -1.15 16.77 -41.31
CA GLU A 80 -2.07 17.88 -41.09
C GLU A 80 -3.46 17.30 -40.79
N ILE A 81 -3.95 17.53 -39.58
CA ILE A 81 -5.27 17.08 -39.13
C ILE A 81 -6.22 18.26 -39.29
N SER A 82 -7.22 18.11 -40.15
CA SER A 82 -8.22 19.13 -40.43
C SER A 82 -9.14 19.34 -39.24
N ASP A 83 -9.63 18.25 -38.63
CA ASP A 83 -10.60 18.31 -37.53
C ASP A 83 -10.41 17.18 -36.51
N ILE A 84 -10.92 17.42 -35.30
CA ILE A 84 -10.94 16.44 -34.22
C ILE A 84 -12.36 16.39 -33.64
N VAL A 85 -12.98 15.21 -33.74
CA VAL A 85 -14.33 14.96 -33.22
C VAL A 85 -14.25 13.84 -32.17
N LEU A 86 -14.83 14.09 -31.01
CA LEU A 86 -14.78 13.23 -29.84
C LEU A 86 -16.19 12.82 -29.44
N HIS A 87 -16.38 11.53 -29.22
CA HIS A 87 -17.68 10.91 -28.99
C HIS A 87 -17.73 10.23 -27.62
N THR A 88 -18.89 10.31 -26.98
CA THR A 88 -19.26 9.49 -25.82
C THR A 88 -20.77 9.26 -25.86
N ASP A 89 -21.20 8.12 -25.35
CA ASP A 89 -22.60 7.77 -25.14
C ASP A 89 -23.18 8.31 -23.83
N SER A 90 -22.32 8.88 -22.97
CA SER A 90 -22.74 9.51 -21.72
C SER A 90 -23.27 10.93 -21.95
N THR A 91 -24.59 11.08 -21.89
CA THR A 91 -25.25 12.39 -21.91
C THR A 91 -24.89 13.23 -20.69
N ILE A 92 -24.66 12.61 -19.52
CA ILE A 92 -24.25 13.28 -18.28
C ILE A 92 -22.83 13.82 -18.41
N ALA A 93 -21.88 13.03 -18.91
CA ALA A 93 -20.52 13.49 -19.14
C ALA A 93 -20.50 14.64 -20.16
N LEU A 94 -21.24 14.53 -21.27
CA LEU A 94 -21.37 15.62 -22.25
C LEU A 94 -21.93 16.90 -21.65
N ALA A 95 -22.95 16.79 -20.79
CA ALA A 95 -23.50 17.96 -20.12
C ALA A 95 -22.47 18.61 -19.19
N TRP A 96 -21.76 17.83 -18.38
CA TRP A 96 -20.68 18.36 -17.53
C TRP A 96 -19.55 19.02 -18.34
N LEU A 97 -19.22 18.49 -19.52
CA LEU A 97 -18.22 19.09 -20.41
C LEU A 97 -18.68 20.44 -20.98
N LYS A 98 -19.98 20.67 -21.11
CA LYS A 98 -20.58 21.95 -21.52
C LYS A 98 -20.76 22.92 -20.34
N THR A 99 -20.74 22.45 -19.10
CA THR A 99 -20.85 23.30 -17.92
C THR A 99 -19.52 23.97 -17.57
N PRO A 100 -19.50 25.26 -17.19
CA PRO A 100 -18.31 25.91 -16.63
C PRO A 100 -17.78 25.18 -15.39
N ALA A 101 -16.48 24.88 -15.37
CA ALA A 101 -15.86 24.08 -14.30
C ALA A 101 -16.01 24.69 -12.89
N ASN A 102 -16.14 26.02 -12.79
CA ASN A 102 -16.36 26.70 -11.52
C ASN A 102 -17.71 26.37 -10.86
N HIS A 103 -18.71 25.91 -11.63
CA HIS A 103 -20.03 25.52 -11.12
C HIS A 103 -20.08 24.07 -10.64
N LEU A 104 -19.07 23.25 -10.91
CA LEU A 104 -19.06 21.82 -10.63
C LEU A 104 -18.26 21.49 -9.35
N LYS A 105 -18.62 20.42 -8.63
CA LYS A 105 -17.85 19.92 -7.48
C LYS A 105 -16.44 19.53 -7.90
N THR A 106 -15.49 19.60 -6.96
CA THR A 106 -14.03 19.56 -7.21
C THR A 106 -13.57 18.39 -8.10
N PHE A 107 -14.14 17.18 -7.94
CA PHE A 107 -13.76 16.02 -8.74
C PHE A 107 -14.09 16.20 -10.23
N ILE A 108 -15.29 16.71 -10.51
CA ILE A 108 -15.82 16.95 -11.85
C ILE A 108 -15.14 18.20 -12.43
N ALA A 109 -15.11 19.31 -11.68
CA ALA A 109 -14.48 20.57 -12.07
C ALA A 109 -13.04 20.39 -12.57
N ASN A 110 -12.21 19.66 -11.83
CA ASN A 110 -10.81 19.44 -12.22
C ASN A 110 -10.68 18.64 -13.53
N ARG A 111 -11.59 17.71 -13.80
CA ARG A 111 -11.58 16.89 -15.02
C ARG A 111 -12.15 17.64 -16.21
N VAL A 112 -13.27 18.33 -16.01
CA VAL A 112 -13.89 19.20 -17.02
C VAL A 112 -12.93 20.30 -17.44
N SER A 113 -12.30 21.00 -16.49
CA SER A 113 -11.29 22.01 -16.80
C SER A 113 -10.12 21.43 -17.61
N LYS A 114 -9.70 20.20 -17.28
CA LYS A 114 -8.63 19.52 -18.03
C LYS A 114 -9.08 19.14 -19.45
N VAL A 115 -10.30 18.63 -19.63
CA VAL A 115 -10.83 18.29 -20.95
C VAL A 115 -10.97 19.57 -21.79
N GLN A 116 -11.69 20.58 -21.28
CA GLN A 116 -11.91 21.85 -21.98
C GLN A 116 -10.60 22.50 -22.43
N ARG A 117 -9.57 22.51 -21.56
CA ARG A 117 -8.24 23.04 -21.91
C ARG A 117 -7.52 22.25 -23.03
N LEU A 118 -7.70 20.94 -23.09
CA LEU A 118 -7.06 20.08 -24.10
C LEU A 118 -7.89 20.00 -25.40
N THR A 119 -9.17 20.36 -25.36
CA THR A 119 -10.12 20.24 -26.47
C THR A 119 -10.70 21.55 -26.95
N GLU A 120 -9.99 22.67 -26.76
CA GLU A 120 -10.46 24.01 -27.16
C GLU A 120 -10.85 24.07 -28.65
N ASN A 121 -10.18 23.28 -29.50
CA ASN A 121 -10.44 23.16 -30.94
C ASN A 121 -11.04 21.79 -31.34
N CYS A 122 -11.75 21.09 -30.46
CA CYS A 122 -12.36 19.79 -30.77
C CYS A 122 -13.89 19.85 -30.57
N CYS A 123 -14.63 19.09 -31.37
CA CYS A 123 -16.08 18.96 -31.22
C CYS A 123 -16.43 17.73 -30.37
N TRP A 124 -17.31 17.89 -29.38
CA TRP A 124 -17.85 16.78 -28.59
C TRP A 124 -19.27 16.44 -29.04
N THR A 125 -19.49 15.18 -29.39
CA THR A 125 -20.78 14.67 -29.90
C THR A 125 -21.23 13.45 -29.12
N HIS A 126 -22.54 13.21 -29.13
CA HIS A 126 -23.12 12.00 -28.57
C HIS A 126 -23.11 10.88 -29.61
N VAL A 127 -22.77 9.66 -29.20
CA VAL A 127 -22.91 8.45 -30.02
C VAL A 127 -23.76 7.42 -29.26
N PRO A 128 -24.71 6.71 -29.89
CA PRO A 128 -25.39 5.60 -29.22
C PRO A 128 -24.41 4.50 -28.77
N SER A 129 -24.60 3.91 -27.59
CA SER A 129 -23.68 2.89 -27.03
C SER A 129 -23.41 1.71 -27.98
N HIS A 130 -24.42 1.22 -28.69
CA HIS A 130 -24.25 0.12 -29.66
C HIS A 130 -23.39 0.49 -30.89
N LEU A 131 -23.15 1.78 -31.12
CA LEU A 131 -22.24 2.30 -32.14
C LEU A 131 -20.94 2.83 -31.52
N ASN A 132 -20.71 2.64 -30.21
CA ASN A 132 -19.51 3.10 -29.53
C ASN A 132 -18.44 1.99 -29.51
N PRO A 133 -17.37 2.08 -30.31
CA PRO A 133 -16.30 1.07 -30.29
C PRO A 133 -15.52 1.04 -28.96
N ALA A 134 -15.62 2.09 -28.13
CA ALA A 134 -14.97 2.12 -26.83
C ALA A 134 -15.63 1.17 -25.80
N ASP A 135 -16.87 0.74 -26.02
CA ASP A 135 -17.55 -0.27 -25.19
C ASP A 135 -16.76 -1.58 -25.12
N LEU A 136 -16.11 -1.96 -26.21
CA LEU A 136 -15.26 -3.15 -26.28
C LEU A 136 -14.05 -3.05 -25.34
N VAL A 137 -13.61 -1.82 -25.04
CA VAL A 137 -12.48 -1.55 -24.15
C VAL A 137 -12.91 -1.60 -22.69
N SER A 138 -14.10 -1.11 -22.37
CA SER A 138 -14.60 -1.02 -21.00
C SER A 138 -15.28 -2.32 -20.53
N ARG A 139 -15.99 -3.02 -21.41
CA ARG A 139 -16.78 -4.25 -21.12
C ARG A 139 -16.03 -5.53 -21.49
N GLY A 140 -15.03 -5.42 -22.35
CA GLY A 140 -14.18 -6.53 -22.79
C GLY A 140 -14.76 -7.31 -23.98
N LEU A 141 -13.89 -8.05 -24.66
CA LEU A 141 -14.22 -8.92 -25.79
C LEU A 141 -13.35 -10.19 -25.74
N SER A 142 -13.90 -11.32 -26.20
CA SER A 142 -13.12 -12.54 -26.41
C SER A 142 -12.10 -12.35 -27.55
N PRO A 143 -10.83 -12.77 -27.40
CA PRO A 143 -9.82 -12.66 -28.46
C PRO A 143 -10.19 -13.37 -29.77
N ARG A 144 -11.09 -14.37 -29.72
CA ARG A 144 -11.55 -15.12 -30.90
C ARG A 144 -12.45 -14.29 -31.81
N ASP A 145 -13.20 -13.35 -31.25
CA ASP A 145 -14.22 -12.59 -31.97
C ASP A 145 -13.65 -11.27 -32.54
N LEU A 146 -12.46 -10.87 -32.08
CA LEU A 146 -11.80 -9.61 -32.47
C LEU A 146 -11.45 -9.50 -33.97
N PRO A 147 -10.95 -10.56 -34.67
CA PRO A 147 -10.53 -10.44 -36.07
C PRO A 147 -11.67 -10.06 -37.02
N GLU A 148 -12.89 -10.52 -36.74
CA GLU A 148 -14.06 -10.31 -37.62
C GLU A 148 -14.86 -9.03 -37.26
N LEU A 149 -14.50 -8.36 -36.17
CA LEU A 149 -15.28 -7.25 -35.63
C LEU A 149 -14.99 -5.93 -36.36
N LYS A 150 -15.74 -5.67 -37.44
CA LYS A 150 -15.64 -4.43 -38.24
C LYS A 150 -15.75 -3.15 -37.42
N LEU A 151 -16.62 -3.13 -36.40
CA LEU A 151 -16.79 -1.97 -35.52
C LEU A 151 -15.46 -1.56 -34.86
N TRP A 152 -14.61 -2.52 -34.49
CA TRP A 152 -13.32 -2.24 -33.86
C TRP A 152 -12.27 -1.74 -34.86
N TRP A 153 -12.14 -2.38 -36.02
CA TRP A 153 -11.05 -2.07 -36.97
C TRP A 153 -11.36 -0.88 -37.88
N ASN A 154 -12.62 -0.76 -38.30
CA ASN A 154 -13.09 0.26 -39.24
C ASN A 154 -13.94 1.35 -38.58
N GLY A 155 -14.26 1.20 -37.29
CA GLY A 155 -15.14 2.12 -36.60
C GLY A 155 -16.60 1.98 -37.03
N PRO A 156 -17.48 2.86 -36.55
CA PRO A 156 -18.89 2.85 -36.91
C PRO A 156 -19.11 3.19 -38.39
N SER A 157 -20.05 2.50 -39.03
CA SER A 157 -20.31 2.65 -40.47
C SER A 157 -20.76 4.06 -40.89
N PHE A 158 -21.22 4.91 -39.95
CA PHE A 158 -21.54 6.31 -40.24
C PHE A 158 -20.29 7.15 -40.54
N LEU A 159 -19.10 6.74 -40.06
CA LEU A 159 -17.85 7.41 -40.39
C LEU A 159 -17.44 7.18 -41.85
N GLU A 160 -17.81 6.06 -42.46
CA GLU A 160 -17.53 5.82 -43.89
C GLU A 160 -18.48 6.59 -44.81
N ARG A 161 -19.72 6.86 -44.33
CA ARG A 161 -20.76 7.56 -45.10
C ARG A 161 -20.73 9.08 -44.97
N GLY A 162 -19.94 9.64 -44.04
CA GLY A 162 -19.84 11.09 -43.82
C GLY A 162 -21.11 11.75 -43.23
N GLU A 163 -22.16 10.98 -43.00
CA GLU A 163 -23.42 11.44 -42.43
C GLU A 163 -23.47 11.06 -40.95
N LEU A 164 -23.33 12.06 -40.07
CA LEU A 164 -23.84 11.91 -38.71
C LEU A 164 -25.36 11.86 -38.85
N SER A 165 -25.94 10.65 -38.86
CA SER A 165 -27.39 10.51 -38.80
C SER A 165 -27.83 11.32 -37.59
N SER A 166 -28.64 12.35 -37.82
CA SER A 166 -29.42 13.03 -36.79
C SER A 166 -30.39 12.00 -36.20
N GLY A 167 -29.84 11.11 -35.37
CA GLY A 167 -30.60 10.21 -34.54
C GLY A 167 -31.43 11.02 -33.53
N PRO A 168 -32.41 10.38 -32.88
CA PRO A 168 -33.24 11.06 -31.90
C PRO A 168 -32.34 11.76 -30.90
N GLY A 169 -32.71 12.99 -30.54
CA GLY A 169 -31.97 13.80 -29.56
C GLY A 169 -31.62 12.96 -28.32
N PRO A 170 -30.55 13.33 -27.59
CA PRO A 170 -30.03 12.55 -26.48
C PRO A 170 -31.18 12.12 -25.55
N PRO A 171 -31.19 10.87 -25.06
CA PRO A 171 -32.23 10.39 -24.15
C PRO A 171 -32.36 11.36 -22.96
N LEU A 172 -33.58 11.52 -22.45
CA LEU A 172 -33.92 12.40 -21.32
C LEU A 172 -32.85 12.29 -20.23
N MET A 173 -32.10 13.38 -20.04
CA MET A 173 -31.04 13.44 -19.04
C MET A 173 -31.63 13.22 -17.65
N ASN A 174 -30.99 12.36 -16.86
CA ASN A 174 -31.36 12.18 -15.46
C ASN A 174 -30.93 13.41 -14.65
N GLU A 175 -31.82 14.40 -14.52
CA GLU A 175 -31.52 15.69 -13.89
C GLU A 175 -31.01 15.55 -12.46
N SER A 176 -31.40 14.50 -11.73
CA SER A 176 -30.96 14.29 -10.35
C SER A 176 -29.46 14.00 -10.25
N GLU A 177 -28.89 13.19 -11.16
CA GLU A 177 -27.47 12.84 -11.13
C GLU A 177 -26.58 13.99 -11.62
N TYR A 178 -27.03 14.73 -12.63
CA TYR A 178 -26.36 15.95 -13.08
C TYR A 178 -26.37 17.05 -12.01
N SER A 179 -27.53 17.31 -11.41
CA SER A 179 -27.74 18.39 -10.43
C SER A 179 -27.01 18.15 -9.11
N CYS A 180 -26.82 16.89 -8.72
CA CYS A 180 -26.06 16.53 -7.53
C CYS A 180 -24.59 16.97 -7.57
N GLU A 181 -24.00 17.21 -8.75
CA GLU A 181 -22.58 17.59 -8.87
C GLU A 181 -22.36 19.10 -9.14
N LEU A 182 -23.43 19.90 -9.15
CA LEU A 182 -23.36 21.37 -9.14
C LEU A 182 -23.05 21.90 -7.73
N LYS A 183 -22.27 22.98 -7.62
CA LYS A 183 -21.94 23.65 -6.35
C LYS A 183 -23.13 24.35 -5.72
N ASN A 184 -24.07 24.82 -6.53
CA ASN A 184 -25.26 25.59 -6.14
C ASN A 184 -26.54 24.89 -6.60
N GLY A 185 -26.74 23.63 -6.22
CA GLY A 185 -28.03 22.96 -6.44
C GLY A 185 -29.14 23.63 -5.64
N LEU A 186 -29.72 24.70 -6.19
CA LEU A 186 -31.11 25.07 -5.94
C LEU A 186 -31.94 23.90 -6.47
N VAL A 187 -32.51 23.14 -5.56
CA VAL A 187 -33.61 22.22 -5.88
C VAL A 187 -34.72 23.09 -6.48
N PRO A 188 -35.14 22.88 -7.74
CA PRO A 188 -36.36 23.52 -8.22
C PRO A 188 -37.50 23.04 -7.32
N GLU A 189 -38.25 24.00 -6.77
CA GLU A 189 -39.46 23.75 -5.99
C GLU A 189 -40.38 22.82 -6.79
N MET A 190 -40.48 21.56 -6.37
CA MET A 190 -41.66 20.77 -6.72
C MET A 190 -42.81 21.27 -5.85
N PRO A 191 -43.97 21.64 -6.43
CA PRO A 191 -45.11 22.04 -5.65
C PRO A 191 -45.51 20.89 -4.73
N MET A 192 -45.59 21.19 -3.43
CA MET A 192 -46.07 20.25 -2.42
C MET A 192 -47.51 19.84 -2.76
N SER A 193 -47.69 18.64 -3.29
CA SER A 193 -48.89 17.86 -3.00
C SER A 193 -48.58 16.97 -1.82
N SER A 194 -49.20 17.27 -0.70
CA SER A 194 -49.18 16.46 0.51
C SER A 194 -49.81 15.09 0.21
N VAL A 195 -48.96 14.09 -0.01
CA VAL A 195 -49.33 12.70 0.21
C VAL A 195 -48.32 12.14 1.20
N CYS A 196 -48.74 12.05 2.46
CA CYS A 196 -48.04 11.33 3.50
C CYS A 196 -48.11 9.83 3.20
N VAL A 197 -47.20 9.35 2.35
CA VAL A 197 -46.92 7.92 2.23
C VAL A 197 -45.90 7.56 3.30
N SER A 198 -46.34 6.82 4.32
CA SER A 198 -45.47 6.19 5.31
C SER A 198 -44.69 5.05 4.65
N THR A 199 -43.59 5.36 3.96
CA THR A 199 -42.60 4.38 3.51
C THR A 199 -41.28 4.57 4.27
N ASN A 200 -40.54 3.48 4.44
CA ASN A 200 -39.28 3.29 5.18
C ASN A 200 -38.12 4.25 4.82
N SER A 201 -38.33 5.57 4.89
CA SER A 201 -37.40 6.62 4.45
C SER A 201 -36.23 6.88 5.40
N ASP A 202 -36.31 6.44 6.66
CA ASP A 202 -35.23 6.61 7.65
C ASP A 202 -33.99 5.73 7.34
N LEU A 203 -34.16 4.61 6.63
CA LEU A 203 -33.10 3.62 6.38
C LEU A 203 -32.13 4.04 5.26
N SER A 204 -32.62 4.70 4.20
CA SER A 204 -31.76 5.18 3.11
C SER A 204 -30.84 6.32 3.58
N PHE A 205 -31.41 7.28 4.31
CA PHE A 205 -30.65 8.41 4.84
C PHE A 205 -29.51 7.98 5.77
N LEU A 206 -29.75 7.05 6.70
CA LEU A 206 -28.71 6.56 7.61
C LEU A 206 -27.57 5.89 6.84
N SER A 207 -27.89 5.03 5.88
CA SER A 207 -26.90 4.37 5.04
C SER A 207 -26.06 5.38 4.26
N ASP A 208 -26.71 6.36 3.64
CA ASP A 208 -26.04 7.40 2.86
C ASP A 208 -25.11 8.26 3.72
N LEU A 209 -25.60 8.70 4.89
CA LEU A 209 -24.82 9.48 5.86
C LEU A 209 -23.57 8.72 6.33
N LEU A 210 -23.71 7.44 6.66
CA LEU A 210 -22.58 6.60 7.07
C LEU A 210 -21.62 6.31 5.90
N CYS A 211 -22.08 6.40 4.65
CA CYS A 211 -21.27 6.28 3.43
C CYS A 211 -20.46 7.53 3.08
N MET A 212 -20.84 8.71 3.59
CA MET A 212 -20.11 9.95 3.34
C MET A 212 -18.70 10.00 3.95
N SER A 213 -18.45 9.30 5.06
CA SER A 213 -17.15 9.32 5.73
C SER A 213 -16.89 8.05 6.54
N ASN A 214 -15.61 7.74 6.76
CA ASN A 214 -15.18 6.72 7.72
C ASN A 214 -14.83 7.32 9.10
N SER A 215 -14.97 8.64 9.27
CA SER A 215 -14.71 9.32 10.55
C SER A 215 -16.00 9.50 11.34
N TYR A 216 -16.09 8.82 12.48
CA TYR A 216 -17.20 8.95 13.43
C TYR A 216 -17.43 10.41 13.83
N ALA A 217 -16.38 11.14 14.21
CA ALA A 217 -16.48 12.55 14.58
C ALA A 217 -16.99 13.44 13.43
N LYS A 218 -16.61 13.14 12.18
CA LYS A 218 -17.09 13.89 11.01
C LYS A 218 -18.57 13.61 10.75
N ILE A 219 -18.99 12.34 10.80
CA ILE A 219 -20.40 11.96 10.68
C ILE A 219 -21.24 12.65 11.75
N LEU A 220 -20.77 12.61 12.99
CA LEU A 220 -21.48 13.23 14.11
C LEU A 220 -21.68 14.73 13.90
N ARG A 221 -20.64 15.44 13.44
CA ARG A 221 -20.73 16.88 13.12
C ARG A 221 -21.68 17.16 11.96
N ILE A 222 -21.58 16.39 10.87
CA ILE A 222 -22.49 16.54 9.72
C ILE A 222 -23.93 16.36 10.18
N PHE A 223 -24.20 15.27 10.90
CA PHE A 223 -25.55 14.98 11.38
C PHE A 223 -26.06 16.02 12.37
N SER A 224 -25.19 16.56 13.22
CA SER A 224 -25.55 17.67 14.13
C SER A 224 -25.96 18.92 13.37
N TYR A 225 -25.26 19.28 12.29
CA TYR A 225 -25.66 20.40 11.43
C TYR A 225 -26.99 20.14 10.70
N VAL A 226 -27.23 18.91 10.26
CA VAL A 226 -28.52 18.51 9.65
C VAL A 226 -29.65 18.68 10.68
N LEU A 227 -29.48 18.17 11.90
CA LEU A 227 -30.47 18.32 12.97
C LEU A 227 -30.68 19.78 13.37
N ARG A 228 -29.62 20.59 13.44
CA ARG A 228 -29.71 22.03 13.69
C ARG A 228 -30.57 22.70 12.62
N PHE A 229 -30.31 22.42 11.34
CA PHE A 229 -31.09 22.99 10.24
C PHE A 229 -32.57 22.59 10.31
N VAL A 230 -32.85 21.32 10.60
CA VAL A 230 -34.24 20.84 10.78
C VAL A 230 -34.90 21.57 11.96
N ASN A 231 -34.19 21.74 13.07
CA ASN A 231 -34.72 22.44 14.24
C ASN A 231 -34.97 23.92 13.95
N MET A 232 -34.07 24.61 13.23
CA MET A 232 -34.29 26.00 12.80
C MET A 232 -35.56 26.14 11.96
N LYS A 233 -35.80 25.20 11.03
CA LYS A 233 -37.01 25.20 10.19
C LYS A 233 -38.28 24.93 10.99
N LYS A 234 -38.20 24.16 12.08
CA LYS A 234 -39.35 23.88 12.96
C LYS A 234 -39.63 24.98 13.97
N SER A 235 -38.60 25.60 14.53
CA SER A 235 -38.73 26.62 15.57
C SER A 235 -38.75 28.06 15.05
N ASN A 236 -38.39 28.28 13.78
CA ASN A 236 -38.13 29.60 13.19
C ASN A 236 -37.04 30.42 13.92
N VAL A 237 -36.22 29.78 14.76
CA VAL A 237 -35.09 30.43 15.46
C VAL A 237 -33.79 30.12 14.71
N ILE A 238 -33.07 31.17 14.32
CA ILE A 238 -31.76 31.05 13.64
C ILE A 238 -30.66 30.86 14.69
N VAL A 239 -29.96 29.73 14.63
CA VAL A 239 -28.82 29.40 15.50
C VAL A 239 -27.51 29.37 14.71
N SER A 240 -26.70 30.43 14.80
CA SER A 240 -25.41 30.52 14.10
C SER A 240 -24.22 30.13 15.01
N GLY A 241 -23.05 29.86 14.41
CA GLY A 241 -21.81 29.58 15.15
C GLY A 241 -21.42 28.09 15.24
N PRO A 242 -20.39 27.75 16.03
CA PRO A 242 -19.91 26.38 16.18
C PRO A 242 -20.95 25.45 16.84
N LEU A 243 -20.81 24.13 16.64
CA LEU A 243 -21.63 23.12 17.32
C LEU A 243 -21.29 23.08 18.81
N CYS A 244 -22.31 23.09 19.66
CA CYS A 244 -22.14 22.90 21.09
C CYS A 244 -22.14 21.41 21.47
N ALA A 245 -21.70 21.08 22.69
CA ALA A 245 -21.62 19.70 23.16
C ALA A 245 -22.99 19.00 23.20
N SER A 246 -24.04 19.72 23.63
CA SER A 246 -25.39 19.15 23.70
C SER A 246 -25.98 18.82 22.33
N GLU A 247 -25.62 19.55 21.27
CA GLU A 247 -26.01 19.20 19.90
C GLU A 247 -25.33 17.93 19.41
N LEU A 248 -24.03 17.77 19.73
CA LEU A 248 -23.28 16.55 19.41
C LEU A 248 -23.84 15.35 20.17
N ASP A 249 -24.16 15.51 21.45
CA ASP A 249 -24.76 14.44 22.27
C ASP A 249 -26.16 14.08 21.77
N HIS A 250 -26.97 15.07 21.38
CA HIS A 250 -28.28 14.84 20.78
C HIS A 250 -28.18 14.08 19.45
N ALA A 251 -27.24 14.47 18.59
CA ALA A 251 -26.97 13.79 17.33
C ALA A 251 -26.46 12.35 17.54
N GLU A 252 -25.58 12.13 18.52
CA GLU A 252 -25.05 10.81 18.86
C GLU A 252 -26.18 9.89 19.31
N ASN A 253 -27.00 10.35 20.25
CA ASN A 253 -28.17 9.63 20.75
C ASN A 253 -29.16 9.29 19.63
N ARG A 254 -29.41 10.22 18.71
CA ARG A 254 -30.32 10.00 17.58
C ARG A 254 -29.73 9.00 16.58
N LEU A 255 -28.44 9.05 16.26
CA LEU A 255 -27.78 8.06 15.40
C LEU A 255 -27.86 6.66 15.97
N ILE A 256 -27.54 6.51 17.26
CA ILE A 256 -27.60 5.22 17.95
C ILE A 256 -29.02 4.68 17.91
N ARG A 257 -30.02 5.52 18.19
CA ARG A 257 -31.42 5.13 18.16
C ARG A 257 -31.87 4.66 16.78
N MET A 258 -31.45 5.32 15.70
CA MET A 258 -31.75 4.90 14.33
C MET A 258 -31.15 3.52 14.02
N VAL A 259 -29.86 3.30 14.39
CA VAL A 259 -29.19 2.00 14.21
C VAL A 259 -29.83 0.88 15.05
N GLN A 260 -30.23 1.19 16.28
CA GLN A 260 -30.94 0.24 17.12
C GLN A 260 -32.34 -0.05 16.58
N GLY A 261 -33.04 0.95 16.04
CA GLY A 261 -34.32 0.79 15.36
C GLY A 261 -34.22 -0.10 14.12
N GLU A 262 -33.14 0.00 13.36
CA GLU A 262 -32.87 -0.85 12.20
C GLU A 262 -32.63 -2.31 12.61
N VAL A 263 -31.75 -2.56 13.59
CA VAL A 263 -31.26 -3.91 13.89
C VAL A 263 -32.07 -4.63 14.98
N PHE A 264 -32.63 -3.89 15.93
CA PHE A 264 -33.33 -4.42 17.12
C PHE A 264 -34.80 -3.99 17.18
N SER A 265 -35.43 -3.77 16.02
CA SER A 265 -36.84 -3.33 15.93
C SER A 265 -37.81 -4.23 16.69
N ALA A 266 -37.61 -5.55 16.65
CA ALA A 266 -38.45 -6.51 17.37
C ALA A 266 -38.31 -6.33 18.88
N GLU A 267 -37.08 -6.32 19.40
CA GLU A 267 -36.82 -6.17 20.83
C GLU A 267 -37.26 -4.81 21.37
N ILE A 268 -37.13 -3.74 20.58
CA ILE A 268 -37.60 -2.40 20.95
C ILE A 268 -39.13 -2.38 21.08
N ARG A 269 -39.86 -2.98 20.12
CA ARG A 269 -41.33 -3.07 20.19
C ARG A 269 -41.79 -3.86 21.41
N ASP A 270 -41.16 -4.99 21.70
CA ASP A 270 -41.53 -5.81 22.85
C ASP A 270 -41.30 -5.09 24.20
N LEU A 271 -40.18 -4.34 24.30
CA LEU A 271 -39.88 -3.52 25.47
C LEU A 271 -40.84 -2.32 25.61
N GLN A 272 -41.27 -1.70 24.51
CA GLN A 272 -42.28 -0.64 24.53
C GLN A 272 -43.64 -1.15 25.01
N CYS A 273 -43.99 -2.40 24.69
CA CYS A 273 -45.22 -3.06 25.16
C CYS A 273 -45.10 -3.70 26.56
N GLN A 274 -44.02 -3.45 27.31
CA GLN A 274 -43.73 -4.06 28.62
C GLN A 274 -43.70 -5.60 28.62
N LYS A 275 -43.47 -6.25 27.47
CA LYS A 275 -43.47 -7.72 27.34
C LYS A 275 -42.09 -8.36 27.59
N GLY A 276 -41.07 -7.55 27.88
CA GLY A 276 -39.67 -8.01 28.01
C GLY A 276 -39.09 -8.49 26.67
N VAL A 277 -37.82 -8.89 26.64
CA VAL A 277 -37.19 -9.41 25.41
C VAL A 277 -37.37 -10.91 25.29
N LEU A 278 -37.64 -11.38 24.06
CA LEU A 278 -37.85 -12.81 23.76
C LEU A 278 -36.71 -13.71 24.25
N PRO A 279 -37.02 -14.96 24.69
CA PRO A 279 -36.05 -15.92 25.20
C PRO A 279 -34.83 -16.18 24.29
N ASN A 280 -35.05 -16.12 22.98
CA ASN A 280 -34.06 -16.46 21.95
C ASN A 280 -33.24 -15.26 21.46
N SER A 281 -33.52 -14.04 21.94
CA SER A 281 -32.76 -12.86 21.52
C SER A 281 -31.35 -12.87 22.12
N LYS A 282 -30.39 -12.42 21.31
CA LYS A 282 -28.99 -12.20 21.74
C LYS A 282 -28.86 -11.16 22.86
N LEU A 283 -29.91 -10.37 23.07
CA LEU A 283 -29.94 -9.29 24.06
C LEU A 283 -30.43 -9.73 25.44
N LYS A 284 -31.11 -10.87 25.57
CA LYS A 284 -31.73 -11.30 26.84
C LYS A 284 -30.76 -11.29 28.03
N ASN A 285 -29.55 -11.80 27.81
CA ASN A 285 -28.52 -11.91 28.85
C ASN A 285 -27.92 -10.55 29.27
N LEU A 286 -28.29 -9.45 28.61
CA LEU A 286 -27.84 -8.09 28.91
C LEU A 286 -28.86 -7.28 29.73
N ASN A 287 -29.96 -7.92 30.18
CA ASN A 287 -31.08 -7.26 30.86
C ASN A 287 -31.46 -5.92 30.20
N PRO A 288 -31.81 -5.92 28.91
CA PRO A 288 -31.90 -4.71 28.11
C PRO A 288 -33.13 -3.88 28.48
N PHE A 289 -32.99 -2.56 28.50
CA PHE A 289 -34.10 -1.64 28.75
C PHE A 289 -34.00 -0.40 27.85
N LEU A 290 -35.12 0.30 27.67
CA LEU A 290 -35.18 1.58 26.95
C LEU A 290 -35.06 2.74 27.95
N ASP A 291 -34.15 3.67 27.71
CA ASP A 291 -34.05 4.90 28.49
C ASP A 291 -35.14 5.92 28.13
N SER A 292 -35.17 7.06 28.83
CA SER A 292 -36.10 8.17 28.56
C SER A 292 -35.90 8.80 27.17
N CYS A 293 -34.71 8.65 26.59
CA CYS A 293 -34.39 9.04 25.22
C CYS A 293 -34.68 7.92 24.21
N GLY A 294 -35.30 6.81 24.64
CA GLY A 294 -35.61 5.58 23.91
C GLY A 294 -34.41 4.95 23.20
N ILE A 295 -33.26 4.99 23.83
CA ILE A 295 -32.05 4.25 23.47
C ILE A 295 -32.07 2.92 24.22
N LEU A 296 -31.76 1.84 23.52
CA LEU A 296 -31.62 0.50 24.07
C LEU A 296 -30.28 0.38 24.81
N ARG A 297 -30.34 0.14 26.12
CA ARG A 297 -29.17 0.08 27.01
C ARG A 297 -29.08 -1.25 27.72
N VAL A 298 -27.86 -1.57 28.16
CA VAL A 298 -27.58 -2.72 29.03
C VAL A 298 -28.03 -2.40 30.44
N GLY A 299 -28.82 -3.28 31.05
CA GLY A 299 -29.09 -3.28 32.48
C GLY A 299 -28.02 -4.05 33.25
N GLY A 300 -27.81 -3.73 34.52
CA GLY A 300 -26.75 -4.40 35.29
C GLY A 300 -26.67 -4.01 36.74
N ARG A 301 -25.64 -4.54 37.41
CA ARG A 301 -25.42 -4.42 38.87
C ARG A 301 -24.80 -3.09 39.31
N LEU A 302 -24.44 -2.23 38.36
CA LEU A 302 -23.76 -0.95 38.63
C LEU A 302 -24.72 0.20 38.95
N GLY A 303 -26.03 -0.06 39.10
CA GLY A 303 -27.03 0.99 39.34
C GLY A 303 -26.73 1.88 40.54
N ASN A 304 -26.23 1.30 41.62
CA ASN A 304 -25.90 1.99 42.88
C ASN A 304 -24.46 2.56 42.95
N SER A 305 -23.67 2.46 41.87
CA SER A 305 -22.31 3.04 41.85
C SER A 305 -22.34 4.58 41.71
N ASP A 306 -21.23 5.28 41.92
CA ASP A 306 -21.12 6.72 41.65
C ASP A 306 -20.74 7.05 40.19
N LEU A 307 -20.79 6.05 39.30
CA LEU A 307 -20.42 6.22 37.90
C LEU A 307 -21.44 7.09 37.13
N PRO A 308 -21.00 7.76 36.04
CA PRO A 308 -21.93 8.44 35.14
C PRO A 308 -22.99 7.48 34.58
N TYR A 309 -24.21 7.99 34.36
CA TYR A 309 -25.34 7.19 33.86
C TYR A 309 -25.00 6.35 32.61
N VAL A 310 -24.28 6.95 31.66
CA VAL A 310 -23.88 6.32 30.39
C VAL A 310 -22.88 5.17 30.60
N SER A 311 -22.10 5.22 31.69
CA SER A 311 -21.16 4.15 32.06
C SER A 311 -21.82 3.06 32.89
N LYS A 312 -22.84 3.40 33.69
CA LYS A 312 -23.68 2.40 34.36
C LYS A 312 -24.49 1.58 33.37
N TYR A 313 -25.04 2.26 32.37
CA TYR A 313 -25.97 1.71 31.38
C TYR A 313 -25.49 2.04 29.96
N PRO A 314 -24.43 1.37 29.47
CA PRO A 314 -23.89 1.62 28.15
C PRO A 314 -24.91 1.27 27.05
N ALA A 315 -24.93 2.07 25.99
CA ALA A 315 -25.85 1.87 24.87
C ALA A 315 -25.45 0.65 24.03
N ILE A 316 -26.41 -0.22 23.71
CA ILE A 316 -26.14 -1.48 23.00
C ILE A 316 -25.84 -1.18 21.53
N LEU A 317 -24.72 -1.67 21.02
CA LEU A 317 -24.35 -1.54 19.61
C LEU A 317 -24.37 -2.90 18.89
N PRO A 318 -24.96 -2.98 17.68
CA PRO A 318 -24.97 -4.20 16.89
C PRO A 318 -23.57 -4.58 16.41
N ASN A 319 -23.28 -5.88 16.30
CA ASN A 319 -21.94 -6.38 15.95
C ASN A 319 -21.55 -6.12 14.49
N LYS A 320 -22.50 -6.21 13.57
CA LYS A 320 -22.31 -6.13 12.11
C LYS A 320 -22.90 -4.83 11.57
N HIS A 321 -22.44 -3.69 12.08
CA HIS A 321 -22.92 -2.40 11.59
C HIS A 321 -21.76 -1.42 11.41
N LYS A 322 -21.86 -0.59 10.36
CA LYS A 322 -20.81 0.35 9.98
C LYS A 322 -20.55 1.40 11.06
N LEU A 323 -21.61 1.93 11.69
CA LEU A 323 -21.48 2.86 12.81
C LEU A 323 -20.70 2.26 13.98
N THR A 324 -20.96 0.99 14.34
CA THR A 324 -20.24 0.32 15.43
C THR A 324 -18.74 0.22 15.14
N ASN A 325 -18.37 -0.14 13.91
CA ASN A 325 -16.98 -0.19 13.48
C ASN A 325 -16.30 1.19 13.55
N GLN A 326 -17.01 2.23 13.11
CA GLN A 326 -16.50 3.61 13.13
C GLN A 326 -16.34 4.14 14.55
N ILE A 327 -17.24 3.82 15.47
CA ILE A 327 -17.12 4.17 16.90
C ILE A 327 -15.88 3.50 17.49
N ILE A 328 -15.70 2.18 17.29
CA ILE A 328 -14.55 1.45 17.83
C ILE A 328 -13.24 1.95 17.22
N ALA A 329 -13.21 2.21 15.90
CA ALA A 329 -12.06 2.79 15.24
C ALA A 329 -11.73 4.20 15.76
N TYR A 330 -12.75 5.01 16.07
CA TYR A 330 -12.57 6.31 16.69
C TYR A 330 -11.90 6.22 18.06
N PHE A 331 -12.34 5.32 18.94
CA PHE A 331 -11.68 5.11 20.24
C PHE A 331 -10.24 4.58 20.09
N HIS A 332 -10.00 3.70 19.11
CA HIS A 332 -8.65 3.22 18.81
C HIS A 332 -7.71 4.36 18.44
N LEU A 333 -8.16 5.27 17.56
CA LEU A 333 -7.35 6.42 17.12
C LEU A 333 -7.25 7.52 18.18
N LYS A 334 -8.35 7.83 18.88
CA LYS A 334 -8.40 8.82 19.97
C LYS A 334 -7.42 8.48 21.08
N ASN A 335 -7.30 7.20 21.40
CA ASN A 335 -6.40 6.69 22.44
C ASN A 335 -5.06 6.20 21.87
N LEU A 336 -4.57 6.83 20.79
CA LEU A 336 -3.21 6.63 20.26
C LEU A 336 -2.87 5.17 19.90
N HIS A 337 -3.73 4.53 19.11
CA HIS A 337 -3.56 3.15 18.65
C HIS A 337 -3.56 2.10 19.78
N ILE A 338 -4.38 2.33 20.81
CA ILE A 338 -4.50 1.42 21.95
C ILE A 338 -4.84 -0.02 21.54
N GLY A 339 -4.24 -1.00 22.23
CA GLY A 339 -4.42 -2.43 21.98
C GLY A 339 -5.84 -2.95 22.24
N ALA A 340 -6.17 -4.12 21.69
CA ALA A 340 -7.55 -4.61 21.61
C ALA A 340 -8.26 -4.80 22.97
N SER A 341 -7.55 -5.23 24.01
CA SER A 341 -8.13 -5.42 25.35
C SER A 341 -8.52 -4.09 26.01
N SER A 342 -7.62 -3.12 25.99
CA SER A 342 -7.88 -1.80 26.56
C SER A 342 -8.84 -0.98 25.70
N LEU A 343 -8.82 -1.17 24.37
CA LEU A 343 -9.82 -0.60 23.46
C LEU A 343 -11.24 -1.02 23.86
N LEU A 344 -11.44 -2.30 24.16
CA LEU A 344 -12.74 -2.80 24.60
C LEU A 344 -13.20 -2.14 25.91
N HIS A 345 -12.28 -1.88 26.83
CA HIS A 345 -12.59 -1.17 28.08
C HIS A 345 -13.05 0.26 27.81
N CYS A 346 -12.28 1.04 27.04
CA CYS A 346 -12.65 2.42 26.69
C CYS A 346 -13.99 2.52 25.96
N VAL A 347 -14.28 1.56 25.07
CA VAL A 347 -15.59 1.54 24.38
C VAL A 347 -16.71 1.23 25.37
N ARG A 348 -16.50 0.31 26.33
CA ARG A 348 -17.48 -0.11 27.34
C ARG A 348 -17.85 0.95 28.38
N GLU A 349 -17.06 1.99 28.52
CA GLU A 349 -17.42 3.15 29.34
C GLU A 349 -18.64 3.90 28.82
N ARG A 350 -19.00 3.74 27.53
CA ARG A 350 -20.16 4.41 26.93
C ARG A 350 -21.07 3.49 26.10
N PHE A 351 -20.50 2.45 25.50
CA PHE A 351 -21.17 1.60 24.52
C PHE A 351 -20.93 0.12 24.79
N TRP A 352 -21.95 -0.69 24.56
CA TRP A 352 -21.88 -2.14 24.67
C TRP A 352 -21.97 -2.82 23.30
N PRO A 353 -20.86 -2.97 22.56
CA PRO A 353 -20.86 -3.68 21.29
C PRO A 353 -21.04 -5.18 21.50
N LEU A 354 -22.02 -5.76 20.81
CA LEU A 354 -22.17 -7.21 20.71
C LEU A 354 -20.91 -7.83 20.08
N ASN A 355 -20.40 -8.91 20.65
CA ASN A 355 -19.10 -9.51 20.28
C ASN A 355 -17.91 -8.51 20.31
N GLY A 356 -17.94 -7.51 21.19
CA GLY A 356 -16.94 -6.44 21.26
C GLY A 356 -15.48 -6.90 21.28
N ARG A 357 -15.14 -8.00 21.96
CA ARG A 357 -13.76 -8.53 21.98
C ARG A 357 -13.25 -8.91 20.59
N SER A 358 -14.07 -9.59 19.80
CA SER A 358 -13.72 -9.97 18.42
C SER A 358 -13.61 -8.73 17.54
N LEU A 359 -14.53 -7.79 17.70
CA LEU A 359 -14.58 -6.56 16.91
C LEU A 359 -13.38 -5.65 17.18
N CYS A 360 -12.99 -5.45 18.44
CA CYS A 360 -11.80 -4.69 18.81
C CYS A 360 -10.51 -5.34 18.26
N ARG A 361 -10.40 -6.68 18.30
CA ARG A 361 -9.24 -7.39 17.70
C ARG A 361 -9.18 -7.16 16.19
N LYS A 362 -10.32 -7.26 15.50
CA LYS A 362 -10.43 -6.99 14.06
C LYS A 362 -9.95 -5.59 13.72
N ILE A 363 -10.47 -4.57 14.40
CA ILE A 363 -10.13 -3.15 14.14
C ILE A 363 -8.64 -2.88 14.36
N VAL A 364 -8.03 -3.43 15.42
CA VAL A 364 -6.59 -3.28 15.68
C VAL A 364 -5.75 -3.99 14.62
N HIS A 365 -6.18 -5.17 14.18
CA HIS A 365 -5.49 -5.94 13.15
C HIS A 365 -5.54 -5.28 11.76
N GLU A 366 -6.68 -4.70 11.39
CA GLU A 366 -6.88 -3.97 10.13
C GLU A 366 -6.19 -2.58 10.12
N CYS A 367 -5.69 -2.11 11.27
CA CYS A 367 -5.01 -0.83 11.36
C CYS A 367 -3.61 -0.87 10.74
N ILE A 368 -3.42 -0.13 9.64
CA ILE A 368 -2.15 -0.04 8.90
C ILE A 368 -0.99 0.45 9.80
N ALA A 369 -1.23 1.42 10.68
CA ALA A 369 -0.20 1.93 11.59
C ALA A 369 0.26 0.85 12.59
N CYS A 370 -0.69 0.11 13.18
CA CYS A 370 -0.39 -1.00 14.08
C CYS A 370 0.33 -2.14 13.34
N PHE A 371 -0.10 -2.46 12.13
CA PHE A 371 0.51 -3.48 11.29
C PHE A 371 1.97 -3.15 10.97
N LYS A 372 2.27 -1.91 10.56
CA LYS A 372 3.64 -1.46 10.26
C LYS A 372 4.53 -1.45 11.49
N ALA A 373 3.98 -1.16 12.68
CA ALA A 373 4.74 -1.12 13.93
C ALA A 373 5.11 -2.52 14.46
N LYS A 374 4.34 -3.55 14.11
CA LYS A 374 4.59 -4.94 14.52
C LYS A 374 4.39 -5.90 13.35
N PRO A 375 5.32 -5.91 12.37
CA PRO A 375 5.24 -6.84 11.25
C PRO A 375 5.39 -8.27 11.77
N VAL A 376 4.45 -9.14 11.42
CA VAL A 376 4.59 -10.58 11.69
C VAL A 376 5.57 -11.13 10.68
N VAL A 377 6.78 -11.46 11.12
CA VAL A 377 7.78 -12.13 10.29
C VAL A 377 7.30 -13.57 10.09
N THR A 378 6.95 -13.93 8.85
CA THR A 378 6.63 -15.32 8.50
C THR A 378 7.83 -16.21 8.80
N SER A 379 7.59 -17.36 9.42
CA SER A 379 8.61 -18.39 9.65
C SER A 379 9.18 -18.87 8.31
N GLN A 380 10.41 -18.49 7.99
CA GLN A 380 11.12 -19.08 6.86
C GLN A 380 11.57 -20.49 7.24
N LEU A 381 11.37 -21.46 6.34
CA LEU A 381 11.95 -22.79 6.49
C LEU A 381 13.48 -22.63 6.44
N MET A 382 14.22 -23.16 7.43
CA MET A 382 15.67 -23.03 7.44
C MET A 382 16.26 -23.76 6.23
N GLY A 383 17.11 -23.08 5.46
CA GLY A 383 17.78 -23.69 4.31
C GLY A 383 18.74 -24.81 4.74
N ASN A 384 18.96 -25.77 3.84
CA ASN A 384 19.94 -26.84 4.04
C ASN A 384 21.35 -26.25 4.20
N LEU A 385 22.15 -26.85 5.10
CA LEU A 385 23.55 -26.45 5.28
C LEU A 385 24.40 -26.86 4.04
N PRO A 386 25.39 -26.06 3.63
CA PRO A 386 26.28 -26.42 2.53
C PRO A 386 27.02 -27.72 2.79
N ARG A 387 27.32 -28.49 1.72
CA ARG A 387 28.08 -29.76 1.79
C ARG A 387 29.39 -29.60 2.57
N ASP A 388 30.12 -28.51 2.32
CA ASP A 388 31.40 -28.20 2.97
C ASP A 388 31.29 -27.97 4.50
N ARG A 389 30.06 -27.86 5.03
CA ARG A 389 29.80 -27.73 6.48
C ARG A 389 29.43 -29.07 7.15
N VAL A 390 29.00 -30.06 6.37
CA VAL A 390 28.43 -31.32 6.88
C VAL A 390 29.29 -32.54 6.55
N VAL A 391 30.09 -32.48 5.50
CA VAL A 391 30.99 -33.57 5.12
C VAL A 391 32.28 -33.48 5.95
N PRO A 392 32.69 -34.56 6.62
CA PRO A 392 33.98 -34.62 7.30
C PRO A 392 35.15 -34.43 6.32
N ASP A 393 36.12 -33.61 6.71
CA ASP A 393 37.33 -33.32 5.94
C ASP A 393 38.47 -32.95 6.93
N TYR A 394 39.70 -32.76 6.45
CA TYR A 394 40.78 -32.35 7.36
C TYR A 394 40.60 -30.90 7.84
N PRO A 395 41.05 -30.56 9.07
CA PRO A 395 40.91 -29.23 9.63
C PRO A 395 41.46 -28.15 8.69
N PHE A 396 40.72 -27.05 8.57
CA PHE A 396 41.01 -25.88 7.73
C PHE A 396 41.00 -26.13 6.21
N ASN A 397 40.62 -27.32 5.72
CA ASN A 397 40.49 -27.55 4.28
C ASN A 397 39.48 -26.58 3.61
N CYS A 398 38.35 -26.37 4.30
CA CYS A 398 37.38 -25.33 3.99
C CYS A 398 37.35 -24.33 5.13
N SER A 399 37.64 -23.05 4.86
CA SER A 399 37.72 -22.01 5.87
C SER A 399 36.92 -20.77 5.48
N GLY A 400 36.25 -20.14 6.46
CA GLY A 400 35.69 -18.80 6.32
C GLY A 400 36.67 -17.77 6.84
N VAL A 401 36.75 -16.60 6.20
CA VAL A 401 37.62 -15.50 6.61
C VAL A 401 36.84 -14.21 6.81
N ASP A 402 37.18 -13.46 7.86
CA ASP A 402 36.59 -12.16 8.16
C ASP A 402 37.60 -11.21 8.81
N PHE A 403 37.41 -9.91 8.59
CA PHE A 403 38.20 -8.86 9.21
C PHE A 403 37.46 -8.22 10.38
N CYS A 404 38.21 -7.92 11.44
CA CYS A 404 37.66 -7.32 12.64
C CYS A 404 38.59 -6.20 13.14
N GLY A 405 38.01 -5.04 13.45
CA GLY A 405 38.75 -3.83 13.81
C GLY A 405 38.03 -2.56 13.34
N PRO A 406 38.71 -1.39 13.33
CA PRO A 406 40.11 -1.20 13.71
C PRO A 406 40.32 -1.23 15.23
N PHE A 407 41.50 -1.70 15.66
CA PHE A 407 42.03 -1.59 17.02
C PHE A 407 43.18 -0.60 17.05
N MET A 408 43.24 0.22 18.11
CA MET A 408 44.24 1.28 18.23
C MET A 408 45.45 0.77 19.02
N ILE A 409 46.61 0.67 18.37
CA ILE A 409 47.85 0.16 18.94
C ILE A 409 48.87 1.28 19.11
N ARG A 410 49.65 1.20 20.19
CA ARG A 410 50.69 2.16 20.56
C ARG A 410 52.08 1.60 20.25
N TYR A 411 52.96 2.40 19.67
CA TYR A 411 54.36 2.02 19.53
C TYR A 411 55.09 2.01 20.88
N ARG A 412 56.03 1.07 21.04
CA ARG A 412 56.91 1.00 22.21
C ARG A 412 57.66 2.34 22.32
N ASN A 413 57.77 2.87 23.54
CA ASN A 413 58.44 4.14 23.90
C ASN A 413 57.70 5.46 23.60
N GLN A 414 56.48 5.45 23.09
CA GLN A 414 55.68 6.68 23.00
C GLN A 414 54.61 6.73 24.10
N ARG A 415 54.74 7.67 25.05
CA ARG A 415 53.72 7.94 26.09
C ARG A 415 52.57 8.84 25.61
N LYS A 416 52.81 9.65 24.56
CA LYS A 416 51.85 10.54 23.87
C LYS A 416 52.02 10.44 22.34
N GLY A 417 51.98 9.23 21.80
CA GLY A 417 52.17 8.96 20.37
C GLY A 417 50.87 8.88 19.57
N VAL A 418 50.98 8.99 18.25
CA VAL A 418 49.86 8.70 17.32
C VAL A 418 49.53 7.22 17.43
N LEU A 419 48.24 6.90 17.62
CA LEU A 419 47.78 5.52 17.66
C LEU A 419 47.62 4.99 16.24
N HIS A 420 48.09 3.76 16.02
CA HIS A 420 48.01 3.10 14.72
C HIS A 420 46.84 2.13 14.69
N LYS A 421 46.09 2.15 13.59
CA LYS A 421 45.02 1.20 13.35
C LYS A 421 45.64 -0.14 12.98
N MET A 422 45.25 -1.19 13.68
CA MET A 422 45.50 -2.57 13.28
C MET A 422 44.17 -3.32 13.18
N TYR A 423 44.19 -4.39 12.42
CA TYR A 423 43.04 -5.25 12.18
C TYR A 423 43.39 -6.67 12.59
N ILE A 424 42.36 -7.45 12.83
CA ILE A 424 42.45 -8.89 13.05
C ILE A 424 41.84 -9.56 11.83
N CYS A 425 42.57 -10.47 11.21
CA CYS A 425 42.05 -11.41 10.25
C CYS A 425 41.75 -12.72 10.97
N LEU A 426 40.50 -13.17 10.88
CA LEU A 426 40.03 -14.35 11.59
C LEU A 426 39.62 -15.42 10.57
N PHE A 427 40.22 -16.60 10.69
CA PHE A 427 39.87 -17.78 9.91
C PHE A 427 39.08 -18.76 10.77
N VAL A 428 37.98 -19.31 10.23
CA VAL A 428 37.17 -20.34 10.89
C VAL A 428 37.08 -21.58 10.02
N CYS A 429 37.53 -22.70 10.55
CA CYS A 429 37.41 -24.01 9.92
C CYS A 429 35.93 -24.42 9.81
N PHE A 430 35.48 -24.83 8.62
CA PHE A 430 34.11 -25.31 8.44
C PHE A 430 33.88 -26.70 9.03
N VAL A 431 34.93 -27.51 9.15
CA VAL A 431 34.85 -28.87 9.72
C VAL A 431 34.80 -28.81 11.25
N SER A 432 35.92 -28.45 11.88
CA SER A 432 36.09 -28.47 13.34
C SER A 432 35.58 -27.21 14.05
N LYS A 433 35.23 -26.16 13.30
CA LYS A 433 34.92 -24.82 13.82
C LYS A 433 36.12 -24.12 14.48
N ALA A 434 37.32 -24.72 14.48
CA ALA A 434 38.51 -24.11 15.02
C ALA A 434 38.76 -22.72 14.40
N VAL A 435 39.19 -21.79 15.25
CA VAL A 435 39.47 -20.40 14.92
C VAL A 435 40.98 -20.21 14.83
N HIS A 436 41.44 -19.43 13.87
CA HIS A 436 42.80 -18.95 13.80
C HIS A 436 42.80 -17.42 13.63
N ILE A 437 43.65 -16.74 14.38
CA ILE A 437 43.66 -15.29 14.52
C ILE A 437 45.03 -14.76 14.11
N GLU A 438 45.03 -13.84 13.14
CA GLU A 438 46.23 -13.15 12.69
C GLU A 438 46.05 -11.63 12.80
N ILE A 439 47.11 -10.93 13.17
CA ILE A 439 47.12 -9.46 13.19
C ILE A 439 47.55 -8.95 11.81
N VAL A 440 46.90 -7.88 11.36
CA VAL A 440 47.15 -7.25 10.06
C VAL A 440 47.28 -5.73 10.23
N SER A 441 48.27 -5.13 9.58
CA SER A 441 48.57 -3.69 9.64
C SER A 441 47.51 -2.84 8.94
N ASP A 442 46.94 -3.35 7.84
CA ASP A 442 46.02 -2.64 6.97
C ASP A 442 45.05 -3.61 6.28
N LEU A 443 44.13 -3.07 5.48
CA LEU A 443 43.15 -3.83 4.72
C LEU A 443 43.52 -3.88 3.23
N THR A 444 44.81 -4.02 2.90
CA THR A 444 45.31 -4.17 1.53
C THR A 444 45.43 -5.63 1.11
N SER A 445 45.47 -5.88 -0.21
CA SER A 445 45.68 -7.22 -0.78
C SER A 445 47.03 -7.81 -0.35
N GLU A 446 48.10 -7.02 -0.32
CA GLU A 446 49.45 -7.47 0.06
C GLU A 446 49.50 -7.96 1.52
N ALA A 447 48.96 -7.17 2.45
CA ALA A 447 48.91 -7.55 3.86
C ALA A 447 48.04 -8.81 4.06
N PHE A 448 46.97 -8.97 3.27
CA PHE A 448 46.17 -10.18 3.28
C PHE A 448 46.93 -11.41 2.75
N ILE A 449 47.70 -11.30 1.65
CA ILE A 449 48.55 -12.40 1.15
C ILE A 449 49.53 -12.85 2.22
N ALA A 450 50.22 -11.89 2.87
CA ALA A 450 51.17 -12.20 3.94
C ALA A 450 50.48 -12.94 5.10
N THR A 451 49.26 -12.52 5.44
CA THR A 451 48.41 -13.17 6.44
C THR A 451 48.02 -14.59 6.01
N LEU A 452 47.64 -14.78 4.76
CA LEU A 452 47.26 -16.08 4.22
C LEU A 452 48.45 -17.05 4.18
N LYS A 453 49.65 -16.58 3.82
CA LYS A 453 50.90 -17.36 3.90
C LYS A 453 51.21 -17.77 5.35
N ARG A 454 51.04 -16.86 6.32
CA ARG A 454 51.19 -17.18 7.75
C ARG A 454 50.19 -18.23 8.23
N PHE A 455 48.94 -18.13 7.78
CA PHE A 455 47.91 -19.12 8.06
C PHE A 455 48.27 -20.50 7.48
N PHE A 456 48.64 -20.58 6.20
CA PHE A 456 49.02 -21.85 5.56
C PHE A 456 50.28 -22.46 6.17
N GLY A 457 51.27 -21.64 6.52
CA GLY A 457 52.47 -22.11 7.19
C GLY A 457 52.19 -22.74 8.56
N ARG A 458 51.10 -22.35 9.25
CA ARG A 458 50.73 -22.89 10.57
C ARG A 458 49.66 -23.98 10.53
N ARG A 459 48.68 -23.87 9.64
CA ARG A 459 47.47 -24.73 9.62
C ARG A 459 47.42 -25.68 8.43
N GLY A 460 48.36 -25.55 7.50
CA GLY A 460 48.30 -26.24 6.21
C GLY A 460 47.42 -25.49 5.22
N LYS A 461 47.52 -25.93 3.97
CA LYS A 461 46.87 -25.29 2.83
C LYS A 461 45.37 -25.63 2.77
N CYS A 462 44.54 -24.62 2.55
CA CYS A 462 43.10 -24.83 2.33
C CYS A 462 42.81 -25.10 0.84
N ALA A 463 41.81 -25.94 0.55
CA ALA A 463 41.28 -26.07 -0.80
C ALA A 463 40.24 -24.99 -1.10
N LYS A 464 39.46 -24.56 -0.09
CA LYS A 464 38.38 -23.57 -0.25
C LYS A 464 38.40 -22.48 0.80
N LEU A 465 38.23 -21.23 0.34
CA LEU A 465 38.14 -20.05 1.19
C LEU A 465 36.80 -19.32 0.96
N TYR A 466 36.08 -19.00 2.04
CA TYR A 466 34.80 -18.28 2.00
C TYR A 466 34.91 -16.89 2.64
N SER A 467 34.35 -15.86 2.02
CA SER A 467 34.30 -14.50 2.59
C SER A 467 32.98 -13.79 2.30
N ASP A 468 32.75 -12.67 2.99
CA ASP A 468 31.69 -11.73 2.66
C ASP A 468 32.02 -10.88 1.42
N ASN A 469 31.04 -10.06 0.98
CA ASN A 469 31.25 -9.09 -0.10
C ASN A 469 31.80 -7.75 0.41
N GLY A 470 32.58 -7.74 1.50
CA GLY A 470 33.26 -6.55 1.97
C GLY A 470 34.15 -5.96 0.87
N LYS A 471 34.25 -4.63 0.77
CA LYS A 471 34.97 -3.96 -0.33
C LYS A 471 36.42 -4.43 -0.50
N THR A 472 37.09 -4.81 0.60
CA THR A 472 38.44 -5.41 0.59
C THR A 472 38.47 -6.78 -0.07
N PHE A 473 37.49 -7.64 0.23
CA PHE A 473 37.39 -8.98 -0.37
C PHE A 473 36.83 -8.94 -1.81
N VAL A 474 35.93 -8.00 -2.11
CA VAL A 474 35.41 -7.77 -3.47
C VAL A 474 36.47 -7.14 -4.37
N GLY A 475 37.30 -6.24 -3.85
CA GLY A 475 38.48 -5.72 -4.56
C GLY A 475 39.44 -6.85 -4.90
N ALA A 476 39.82 -7.66 -3.90
CA ALA A 476 40.64 -8.86 -4.08
C ALA A 476 40.07 -9.85 -5.11
N ASN A 477 38.74 -10.00 -5.20
CA ASN A 477 38.09 -10.93 -6.13
C ASN A 477 37.83 -10.37 -7.53
N GLN A 478 37.61 -9.05 -7.66
CA GLN A 478 37.58 -8.41 -8.98
C GLN A 478 38.97 -8.45 -9.63
N GLU A 479 40.04 -8.36 -8.85
CA GLU A 479 41.41 -8.65 -9.29
C GLU A 479 41.56 -10.13 -9.72
N ILE A 480 41.04 -11.10 -8.94
CA ILE A 480 41.05 -12.53 -9.29
C ILE A 480 40.28 -12.84 -10.60
N LYS A 481 39.11 -12.23 -10.83
CA LYS A 481 38.30 -12.46 -12.03
C LYS A 481 38.76 -11.65 -13.25
N GLY A 482 39.44 -10.52 -13.04
CA GLY A 482 40.09 -9.75 -14.11
C GLY A 482 41.27 -10.49 -14.74
N LEU A 483 42.00 -11.28 -13.95
CA LEU A 483 43.20 -12.02 -14.37
C LEU A 483 42.92 -13.24 -15.26
N LEU A 484 41.70 -13.77 -15.27
CA LEU A 484 41.30 -14.83 -16.23
C LEU A 484 41.00 -14.29 -17.64
N LYS A 485 40.90 -12.97 -17.82
CA LYS A 485 40.44 -12.37 -19.09
C LYS A 485 41.50 -11.57 -19.86
N LEU A 486 42.62 -11.19 -19.26
CA LEU A 486 43.61 -10.33 -19.91
C LEU A 486 45.03 -10.75 -19.53
N VAL A 487 45.64 -11.51 -20.45
CA VAL A 487 47.10 -11.61 -20.58
C VAL A 487 47.61 -10.24 -21.06
N LYS A 488 48.33 -9.53 -20.18
CA LYS A 488 49.34 -8.46 -20.38
C LYS A 488 49.18 -7.35 -19.35
N GLU A 489 49.92 -7.54 -18.25
CA GLU A 489 50.41 -6.57 -17.26
C GLU A 489 49.56 -6.31 -15.98
N PRO A 490 50.21 -6.26 -14.78
CA PRO A 490 49.71 -6.73 -13.47
C PRO A 490 48.93 -5.67 -12.67
N ASP A 491 48.13 -6.03 -11.66
CA ASP A 491 48.65 -6.37 -10.32
C ASP A 491 48.43 -7.86 -9.95
N GLU A 492 49.51 -8.65 -9.94
CA GLU A 492 49.53 -10.11 -10.13
C GLU A 492 49.48 -10.95 -8.83
N THR A 493 49.60 -10.33 -7.66
CA THR A 493 50.16 -11.03 -6.48
C THR A 493 49.20 -12.01 -5.79
N LEU A 494 47.95 -11.63 -5.48
CA LEU A 494 47.03 -12.49 -4.72
C LEU A 494 46.39 -13.58 -5.59
N SER A 495 45.92 -13.24 -6.78
CA SER A 495 45.31 -14.23 -7.69
C SER A 495 46.33 -15.17 -8.29
N GLY A 496 47.53 -14.66 -8.64
CA GLY A 496 48.64 -15.51 -9.05
C GLY A 496 49.04 -16.48 -7.94
N PHE A 497 49.07 -16.00 -6.69
CA PHE A 497 49.28 -16.86 -5.52
C PHE A 497 48.16 -17.89 -5.35
N LEU A 498 46.89 -17.50 -5.33
CA LEU A 498 45.77 -18.43 -5.14
C LEU A 498 45.63 -19.46 -6.27
N SER A 499 45.84 -19.04 -7.52
CA SER A 499 45.79 -19.93 -8.69
C SER A 499 47.01 -20.85 -8.75
N GLY A 500 48.21 -20.34 -8.45
CA GLY A 500 49.42 -21.16 -8.32
C GLY A 500 49.32 -22.16 -7.17
N GLU A 501 48.58 -21.80 -6.13
CA GLU A 501 48.25 -22.68 -5.02
C GLU A 501 46.96 -23.50 -5.26
N GLY A 502 46.20 -23.32 -6.35
CA GLY A 502 44.99 -24.12 -6.61
C GLY A 502 43.87 -23.97 -5.56
N ILE A 503 43.68 -22.77 -5.00
CA ILE A 503 42.69 -22.47 -3.96
C ILE A 503 41.39 -21.91 -4.57
N GLU A 504 40.25 -22.51 -4.25
CA GLU A 504 38.93 -22.04 -4.69
C GLU A 504 38.35 -20.99 -3.72
N TRP A 505 38.20 -19.73 -4.16
CA TRP A 505 37.57 -18.67 -3.34
C TRP A 505 36.08 -18.50 -3.67
N LYS A 506 35.21 -18.57 -2.64
CA LYS A 506 33.76 -18.35 -2.74
C LYS A 506 33.25 -17.15 -1.93
N PHE A 507 32.33 -16.40 -2.54
CA PHE A 507 31.66 -15.27 -1.91
C PHE A 507 30.23 -15.65 -1.52
N ILE A 508 29.79 -15.24 -0.34
CA ILE A 508 28.39 -15.39 0.04
C ILE A 508 27.49 -14.48 -0.82
N PRO A 509 26.21 -14.81 -1.02
CA PRO A 509 25.27 -13.93 -1.72
C PRO A 509 25.17 -12.55 -1.04
N PRO A 510 25.05 -11.45 -1.82
CA PRO A 510 24.86 -10.12 -1.25
C PRO A 510 23.65 -10.07 -0.32
N ARG A 511 23.81 -9.46 0.87
CA ARG A 511 22.75 -9.30 1.89
C ARG A 511 22.20 -10.61 2.46
N ALA A 512 22.97 -11.70 2.42
CA ALA A 512 22.61 -12.98 3.04
C ALA A 512 23.53 -13.32 4.25
N PRO A 513 23.46 -12.56 5.36
CA PRO A 513 24.35 -12.76 6.53
C PRO A 513 24.21 -14.14 7.19
N SER A 514 23.08 -14.83 6.97
CA SER A 514 22.88 -16.21 7.42
C SER A 514 23.94 -17.18 6.90
N PHE A 515 24.51 -16.93 5.72
CA PHE A 515 25.61 -17.73 5.16
C PHE A 515 26.96 -17.44 5.82
N GLY A 516 27.14 -16.25 6.41
CA GLY A 516 28.35 -15.83 7.13
C GLY A 516 28.30 -16.02 8.64
N GLY A 517 27.17 -16.49 9.19
CA GLY A 517 26.95 -16.58 10.62
C GLY A 517 28.02 -17.36 11.41
N LEU A 518 28.77 -18.26 10.76
CA LEU A 518 29.84 -19.02 11.43
C LEU A 518 31.05 -18.14 11.80
N TRP A 519 31.58 -17.36 10.85
CA TRP A 519 32.70 -16.46 11.14
C TRP A 519 32.24 -15.17 11.82
N GLU A 520 31.02 -14.70 11.57
CA GLU A 520 30.43 -13.58 12.34
C GLU A 520 30.31 -13.92 13.84
N ALA A 521 29.90 -15.16 14.17
CA ALA A 521 29.85 -15.62 15.56
C ALA A 521 31.25 -15.72 16.20
N ALA A 522 32.24 -16.18 15.43
CA ALA A 522 33.62 -16.24 15.90
C ALA A 522 34.20 -14.83 16.14
N VAL A 523 33.96 -13.89 15.23
CA VAL A 523 34.33 -12.47 15.38
C VAL A 523 33.66 -11.84 16.59
N LYS A 524 32.36 -12.11 16.79
CA LYS A 524 31.62 -11.65 17.98
C LYS A 524 32.25 -12.16 19.27
N SER A 525 32.65 -13.44 19.29
CA SER A 525 33.29 -14.08 20.45
C SER A 525 34.69 -13.50 20.71
N ALA A 526 35.51 -13.33 19.67
CA ALA A 526 36.82 -12.71 19.79
C ALA A 526 36.73 -11.26 20.30
N LYS A 527 35.82 -10.45 19.74
CA LYS A 527 35.57 -9.06 20.20
C LYS A 527 35.08 -9.01 21.64
N TYR A 528 34.25 -9.98 22.05
CA TYR A 528 33.77 -10.08 23.43
C TYR A 528 34.92 -10.27 24.43
N HIS A 529 35.85 -11.18 24.15
CA HIS A 529 37.04 -11.38 24.99
C HIS A 529 37.97 -10.16 24.96
N LEU A 530 38.28 -9.62 23.76
CA LEU A 530 39.13 -8.44 23.61
C LEU A 530 38.61 -7.26 24.43
N LYS A 531 37.31 -6.95 24.34
CA LYS A 531 36.72 -5.80 25.06
C LYS A 531 36.85 -5.93 26.58
N ARG A 532 36.78 -7.15 27.12
CA ARG A 532 36.88 -7.42 28.56
C ARG A 532 38.31 -7.40 29.07
N ILE A 533 39.24 -7.95 28.29
CA ILE A 533 40.66 -8.04 28.66
C ILE A 533 41.35 -6.68 28.50
N VAL A 534 41.11 -5.99 27.38
CA VAL A 534 41.78 -4.72 27.04
C VAL A 534 41.08 -3.53 27.70
N GLY A 535 39.75 -3.54 27.80
CA GLY A 535 39.00 -2.44 28.40
C GLY A 535 39.21 -1.11 27.65
N ARG A 536 39.84 -0.13 28.32
CA ARG A 536 40.19 1.19 27.76
C ARG A 536 41.69 1.38 27.50
N SER A 537 42.52 0.36 27.73
CA SER A 537 43.96 0.48 27.57
C SER A 537 44.36 0.39 26.08
N ASN A 538 45.44 1.09 25.71
CA ASN A 538 46.03 0.99 24.38
C ASN A 538 47.27 0.10 24.46
N LEU A 539 47.14 -1.11 23.92
CA LEU A 539 48.20 -2.11 23.91
C LEU A 539 49.30 -1.74 22.90
N THR A 540 50.51 -2.22 23.18
CA THR A 540 51.59 -2.31 22.19
C THR A 540 51.38 -3.49 21.25
N TYR A 541 52.13 -3.54 20.14
CA TYR A 541 52.03 -4.64 19.17
C TYR A 541 52.21 -6.01 19.82
N GLU A 542 53.26 -6.20 20.63
CA GLU A 542 53.55 -7.47 21.30
C GLU A 542 52.46 -7.87 22.31
N GLU A 543 51.95 -6.89 23.07
CA GLU A 543 50.84 -7.13 24.00
C GLU A 543 49.57 -7.53 23.25
N PHE A 544 49.27 -6.88 22.13
CA PHE A 544 48.10 -7.19 21.32
C PHE A 544 48.21 -8.56 20.65
N LEU A 545 49.40 -8.92 20.14
CA LEU A 545 49.71 -10.25 19.62
C LEU A 545 49.51 -11.33 20.67
N THR A 546 50.06 -11.11 21.88
CA THR A 546 49.93 -12.03 23.00
C THR A 546 48.46 -12.27 23.35
N VAL A 547 47.66 -11.19 23.47
CA VAL A 547 46.23 -11.29 23.78
C VAL A 547 45.46 -12.01 22.67
N CYS A 548 45.75 -11.73 21.41
CA CYS A 548 45.10 -12.42 20.28
C CYS A 548 45.34 -13.93 20.30
N ILE A 549 46.58 -14.36 20.57
CA ILE A 549 46.95 -15.78 20.68
C ILE A 549 46.25 -16.44 21.87
N GLN A 550 46.18 -15.78 23.02
CA GLN A 550 45.46 -16.29 24.20
C GLN A 550 43.96 -16.46 23.90
N ILE A 551 43.35 -15.50 23.21
CA ILE A 551 41.94 -15.58 22.80
C ILE A 551 41.73 -16.72 21.80
N GLU A 552 42.63 -16.91 20.82
CA GLU A 552 42.58 -18.06 19.91
C GLU A 552 42.58 -19.38 20.69
N GLY A 553 43.47 -19.52 21.68
CA GLY A 553 43.53 -20.70 22.56
C GLY A 553 42.23 -20.94 23.31
N ILE A 554 41.64 -19.90 23.89
CA ILE A 554 40.36 -19.97 24.61
C ILE A 554 39.22 -20.40 23.66
N LEU A 555 39.11 -19.78 22.49
CA LEU A 555 38.05 -20.08 21.53
C LEU A 555 38.13 -21.50 20.97
N ASN A 556 39.34 -22.07 20.92
CA ASN A 556 39.59 -23.44 20.46
C ASN A 556 39.52 -24.49 21.56
N SER A 557 39.56 -24.10 22.84
CA SER A 557 39.42 -25.01 23.97
C SER A 557 37.96 -25.37 24.28
N ARG A 558 37.02 -24.94 23.44
CA ARG A 558 35.60 -25.23 23.60
C ARG A 558 35.31 -26.72 23.33
N PRO A 559 34.40 -27.36 24.08
CA PRO A 559 34.01 -28.75 23.83
C PRO A 559 33.46 -28.91 22.40
N LEU A 560 33.93 -29.95 21.70
CA LEU A 560 33.47 -30.28 20.34
C LEU A 560 32.11 -31.01 20.34
N CYS A 561 31.69 -31.54 21.50
CA CYS A 561 30.40 -32.19 21.73
C CYS A 561 29.59 -31.41 22.78
N ILE A 562 28.27 -31.41 22.64
CA ILE A 562 27.34 -30.82 23.60
C ILE A 562 27.31 -31.71 24.85
N GLU A 563 27.80 -31.21 25.99
CA GLU A 563 27.17 -31.53 27.27
C GLU A 563 25.91 -30.68 27.38
N GLN A 564 24.74 -31.28 27.14
CA GLN A 564 23.39 -30.85 27.55
C GLN A 564 22.32 -31.58 26.71
N CYS A 565 22.00 -32.81 27.14
CA CYS A 565 20.60 -33.24 27.19
C CYS A 565 20.18 -33.10 28.67
N GLY A 566 19.49 -32.01 28.98
CA GLY A 566 18.92 -31.70 30.28
C GLY A 566 17.77 -30.74 30.10
#